data_AF-Q85KI3-F1
#
_entry.id   AF-Q85KI3-F1
#
_cell.length_a   1.000
_cell.length_b   1.000
_cell.length_c   1.000
_cell.angle_alpha   90.00
_cell.angle_beta   90.00
_cell.angle_gamma   90.00
#
_symmetry.space_group_name_H-M   'P 1'
#
loop_
_entity.id
_entity.type
_entity.pdbx_description
1 polymer ?
#
loop_
_entity_poly.entity_id
_entity_poly.type
_entity_poly.pdbx_seq_one_letter_code
_entity_poly.pdbx_strand_id
1 'polypeptide(L)'
;FLIELMLMMNSNWFLYSGSIFLLMLTVMYSLRIMFFLLNLGNFKVFMFKESESMIMSLSLLMLSVSSVFSGIIFLNLLFMSEMIFLGYLDLCKPLLMLFMSVFICYYFFNLDISINMNLFKFISLMWGMNLIISYINGVIYKFMLKFLVELDKGWSEEFLLGILKKLIKLSFNLLNIYFNYIYMIVIIWSLFIMI
;
A
#
# COMPACT_ATOMS: atom_id res chain seq x y z
N PHE A 1 1.42 -23.04 -5.27
CA PHE A 1 2.42 -21.96 -5.14
C PHE A 1 3.61 -22.27 -4.23
N LEU A 2 3.54 -22.24 -2.88
CA LEU A 2 4.75 -22.53 -2.05
C LEU A 2 5.24 -23.97 -2.19
N ILE A 3 4.30 -24.93 -2.14
CA ILE A 3 4.58 -26.36 -2.40
C ILE A 3 5.18 -26.51 -3.79
N GLU A 4 4.56 -25.90 -4.80
CA GLU A 4 5.01 -25.90 -6.20
C GLU A 4 6.41 -25.31 -6.39
N LEU A 5 6.76 -24.21 -5.71
CA LEU A 5 8.11 -23.64 -5.71
C LEU A 5 9.14 -24.54 -5.04
N MET A 6 8.74 -25.28 -4.00
CA MET A 6 9.59 -26.30 -3.36
C MET A 6 9.81 -27.51 -4.27
N LEU A 7 8.84 -27.84 -5.14
CA LEU A 7 8.92 -28.94 -6.12
C LEU A 7 9.75 -28.58 -7.36
N MET A 8 9.91 -27.29 -7.66
CA MET A 8 10.74 -26.76 -8.77
C MET A 8 12.25 -26.71 -8.46
N MET A 9 12.74 -27.52 -7.52
CA MET A 9 14.16 -27.52 -7.12
C MET A 9 15.12 -27.68 -8.30
N ASN A 10 14.72 -28.47 -9.31
CA ASN A 10 15.54 -28.73 -10.50
C ASN A 10 15.67 -27.53 -11.44
N SER A 11 14.77 -26.53 -11.38
CA SER A 11 14.81 -25.38 -12.27
C SER A 11 15.45 -24.15 -11.64
N ASN A 12 15.32 -23.94 -10.31
CA ASN A 12 15.81 -22.72 -9.64
C ASN A 12 16.18 -22.95 -8.17
N TRP A 13 17.46 -23.26 -7.90
CA TRP A 13 17.98 -23.43 -6.54
C TRP A 13 17.77 -22.19 -5.66
N PHE A 14 17.88 -20.98 -6.23
CA PHE A 14 17.62 -19.73 -5.51
C PHE A 14 16.18 -19.65 -4.98
N LEU A 15 15.18 -19.98 -5.81
CA LEU A 15 13.77 -19.98 -5.40
C LEU A 15 13.49 -21.06 -4.35
N TYR A 16 14.11 -22.22 -4.49
CA TYR A 16 14.04 -23.28 -3.49
C TYR A 16 14.62 -22.83 -2.13
N SER A 17 15.84 -22.27 -2.11
CA SER A 17 16.45 -21.75 -0.88
C SER A 17 15.66 -20.59 -0.26
N GLY A 18 15.10 -19.70 -1.10
CA GLY A 18 14.27 -18.58 -0.65
C GLY A 18 12.96 -19.06 -0.03
N SER A 19 12.30 -20.06 -0.61
CA SER A 19 11.08 -20.64 -0.05
C SER A 19 11.32 -21.37 1.27
N ILE A 20 12.44 -22.08 1.42
CA ILE A 20 12.86 -22.67 2.71
C ILE A 20 13.11 -21.60 3.76
N PHE A 21 13.81 -20.52 3.40
CA PHE A 21 14.07 -19.41 4.31
C PHE A 21 12.77 -18.73 4.78
N LEU A 22 11.82 -18.51 3.86
CA LEU A 22 10.49 -17.98 4.19
C LEU A 22 9.74 -18.91 5.14
N LEU A 23 9.82 -20.23 4.91
CA LEU A 23 9.21 -21.23 5.76
C LEU A 23 9.80 -21.23 7.18
N MET A 24 11.12 -21.05 7.34
CA MET A 24 11.72 -20.83 8.66
C MET A 24 11.19 -19.56 9.35
N LEU A 25 11.08 -18.44 8.62
CA LEU A 25 10.53 -17.19 9.17
C LEU A 25 9.08 -17.34 9.60
N THR A 26 8.25 -18.11 8.88
CA THR A 26 6.86 -18.36 9.28
C THR A 26 6.75 -19.09 10.62
N VAL A 27 7.64 -20.05 10.88
CA VAL A 27 7.67 -20.76 12.17
C VAL A 27 8.17 -19.88 13.29
N MET A 28 9.23 -19.10 13.06
CA MET A 28 9.71 -18.16 14.06
C MET A 28 8.64 -17.14 14.45
N TYR A 29 7.85 -16.67 13.48
CA TYR A 29 6.76 -15.74 13.74
C TYR A 29 5.58 -16.38 14.49
N SER A 30 5.17 -17.61 14.15
CA SER A 30 4.09 -18.30 14.86
C SER A 30 4.47 -18.63 16.31
N LEU A 31 5.71 -19.09 16.55
CA LEU A 31 6.23 -19.32 17.89
C LEU A 31 6.34 -18.03 18.69
N ARG A 32 6.69 -16.91 18.05
CA ARG A 32 6.67 -15.59 18.69
C ARG A 32 5.29 -15.22 19.20
N ILE A 33 4.26 -15.38 18.38
CA ILE A 33 2.87 -15.09 18.78
C ILE A 33 2.49 -15.98 19.96
N MET A 34 2.75 -17.28 19.86
CA MET A 34 2.42 -18.26 20.90
C MET A 34 3.12 -17.93 22.23
N PHE A 35 4.43 -17.66 22.19
CA PHE A 35 5.22 -17.31 23.37
C PHE A 35 4.70 -16.04 24.04
N PHE A 36 4.46 -14.97 23.27
CA PHE A 36 3.97 -13.72 23.84
C PHE A 36 2.56 -13.85 24.42
N LEU A 37 1.64 -14.56 23.75
CA LEU A 37 0.28 -14.74 24.27
C LEU A 37 0.24 -15.60 25.54
N LEU A 38 1.02 -16.69 25.59
CA LEU A 38 1.02 -17.60 26.74
C LEU A 38 1.81 -17.02 27.93
N ASN A 39 2.95 -16.36 27.70
CA ASN A 39 3.82 -15.91 28.78
C ASN A 39 3.54 -14.47 29.26
N LEU A 40 2.98 -13.59 28.43
CA LEU A 40 2.59 -12.23 28.87
C LEU A 40 1.20 -12.17 29.54
N GLY A 41 0.50 -13.30 29.71
CA GLY A 41 -0.77 -13.37 30.43
C GLY A 41 -0.74 -12.73 31.83
N ASN A 42 0.45 -12.59 32.43
CA ASN A 42 0.65 -12.01 33.75
C ASN A 42 0.76 -10.47 33.78
N PHE A 43 0.88 -9.78 32.63
CA PHE A 43 1.02 -8.31 32.60
C PHE A 43 -0.32 -7.56 32.52
N LYS A 44 -1.44 -8.26 32.35
CA LYS A 44 -2.77 -7.64 32.36
C LYS A 44 -3.38 -7.68 33.76
N VAL A 45 -3.02 -6.68 34.55
CA VAL A 45 -3.85 -6.18 35.65
C VAL A 45 -5.24 -5.89 35.05
N PHE A 46 -6.28 -6.57 35.55
CA PHE A 46 -7.70 -6.48 35.13
C PHE A 46 -8.14 -7.23 33.85
N MET A 47 -8.09 -8.56 33.85
CA MET A 47 -8.91 -9.40 32.94
C MET A 47 -9.95 -10.21 33.71
N PHE A 48 -10.74 -9.54 34.55
CA PHE A 48 -11.95 -10.13 35.15
C PHE A 48 -13.14 -9.91 34.21
N LYS A 49 -13.25 -10.75 33.18
CA LYS A 49 -14.49 -11.15 32.45
C LYS A 49 -14.11 -11.71 31.08
N GLU A 50 -13.54 -12.91 31.04
CA GLU A 50 -13.48 -13.69 29.80
C GLU A 50 -14.24 -14.99 30.04
N SER A 51 -15.50 -15.01 29.64
CA SER A 51 -16.22 -16.26 29.42
C SER A 51 -16.24 -16.49 27.92
N GLU A 52 -15.52 -17.51 27.46
CA GLU A 52 -15.67 -17.99 26.09
C GLU A 52 -17.10 -18.49 25.90
N SER A 53 -17.80 -18.00 24.88
CA SER A 53 -19.14 -18.48 24.57
C SER A 53 -19.10 -19.85 23.92
N MET A 54 -20.08 -20.70 24.21
CA MET A 54 -20.19 -22.03 23.57
C MET A 54 -20.26 -21.97 22.04
N ILE A 55 -20.82 -20.89 21.49
CA ILE A 55 -20.89 -20.69 20.03
C ILE A 55 -19.50 -20.47 19.45
N MET A 56 -18.65 -19.70 20.14
CA MET A 56 -17.27 -19.46 19.73
C MET A 56 -16.41 -20.72 19.88
N SER A 57 -16.54 -21.46 20.98
CA SER A 57 -15.75 -22.68 21.17
C SER A 57 -16.13 -23.76 20.13
N LEU A 58 -17.41 -23.91 19.80
CA LEU A 58 -17.86 -24.84 18.76
C LEU A 58 -17.34 -24.46 17.36
N SER A 59 -17.35 -23.17 17.02
CA SER A 59 -16.84 -22.72 15.71
C SER A 59 -15.33 -22.91 15.60
N LEU A 60 -14.57 -22.62 16.66
CA LEU A 60 -13.13 -22.88 16.72
C LEU A 60 -12.81 -24.37 16.64
N LEU A 61 -13.62 -25.24 17.26
CA LEU A 61 -13.45 -26.69 17.18
C LEU A 61 -13.69 -27.21 15.75
N MET A 62 -14.73 -26.73 15.07
CA MET A 62 -14.99 -27.13 13.68
C MET A 62 -13.86 -26.67 12.74
N LEU A 63 -13.32 -25.47 12.96
CA LEU A 63 -12.16 -24.98 12.22
C LEU A 63 -10.89 -25.77 12.51
N SER A 64 -10.63 -26.16 13.76
CA SER A 64 -9.45 -26.95 14.11
C SER A 64 -9.52 -28.36 13.50
N VAL A 65 -10.67 -29.03 13.59
CA VAL A 65 -10.87 -30.35 12.96
C VAL A 65 -10.71 -30.26 11.45
N SER A 66 -11.36 -29.28 10.79
CA SER A 66 -11.23 -29.11 9.35
C SER A 66 -9.79 -28.80 8.91
N SER A 67 -9.00 -28.03 9.69
CA SER A 67 -7.61 -27.73 9.35
C SER A 67 -6.70 -28.98 9.31
N VAL A 68 -6.98 -29.98 10.16
CA VAL A 68 -6.21 -31.23 10.21
C VAL A 68 -6.58 -32.18 9.07
N PHE A 69 -7.87 -32.36 8.80
CA PHE A 69 -8.33 -33.38 7.85
C PHE A 69 -8.42 -32.88 6.40
N SER A 70 -8.73 -31.59 6.19
CA SER A 70 -8.89 -31.05 4.83
C SER A 70 -7.61 -31.18 4.01
N GLY A 71 -6.44 -31.01 4.63
CA GLY A 71 -5.14 -31.16 3.97
C GLY A 71 -4.97 -32.53 3.32
N ILE A 72 -5.32 -33.61 4.03
CA ILE A 72 -5.22 -35.00 3.52
C ILE A 72 -6.20 -35.22 2.36
N ILE A 73 -7.44 -34.73 2.52
CA ILE A 73 -8.49 -34.86 1.50
C ILE A 73 -8.10 -34.12 0.22
N PHE A 74 -7.65 -32.86 0.34
CA PHE A 74 -7.24 -32.05 -0.80
C PHE A 74 -5.94 -32.52 -1.44
N LEU A 75 -4.99 -33.04 -0.66
CA LEU A 75 -3.74 -33.57 -1.20
C LEU A 75 -4.02 -34.74 -2.14
N ASN A 76 -4.89 -35.66 -1.72
CA ASN A 76 -5.32 -36.79 -2.56
C ASN A 76 -6.08 -36.35 -3.80
N LEU A 77 -6.86 -35.25 -3.75
CA LEU A 77 -7.60 -34.76 -4.93
C LEU A 77 -6.71 -34.01 -5.92
N LEU A 78 -5.76 -33.21 -5.42
CA LEU A 78 -4.96 -32.29 -6.24
C LEU A 78 -3.67 -32.92 -6.78
N PHE A 79 -3.05 -33.83 -6.05
CA PHE A 79 -1.74 -34.40 -6.38
C PHE A 79 -1.82 -35.87 -6.82
N MET A 80 -2.84 -36.21 -7.63
CA MET A 80 -3.13 -37.59 -8.05
C MET A 80 -2.07 -38.30 -8.93
N SER A 81 -1.01 -37.62 -9.40
CA SER A 81 -0.22 -38.20 -10.51
C SER A 81 1.28 -37.97 -10.53
N GLU A 82 1.88 -37.30 -9.55
CA GLU A 82 3.33 -37.11 -9.56
C GLU A 82 3.95 -37.71 -8.30
N MET A 83 4.53 -38.91 -8.44
CA MET A 83 5.64 -39.27 -7.57
C MET A 83 6.73 -38.24 -7.83
N ILE A 84 6.81 -37.26 -6.94
CA ILE A 84 7.86 -36.26 -6.95
C ILE A 84 9.18 -37.03 -6.74
N PHE A 85 9.95 -37.18 -7.81
CA PHE A 85 11.32 -37.70 -7.77
C PHE A 85 12.24 -36.65 -7.13
N LEU A 86 12.08 -36.42 -5.84
CA LEU A 86 13.07 -35.72 -5.02
C LEU A 86 13.94 -36.76 -4.33
N GLY A 87 15.25 -36.51 -4.27
CA GLY A 87 16.15 -37.33 -3.48
C GLY A 87 15.73 -37.30 -2.00
N TYR A 88 15.94 -38.39 -1.27
CA TYR A 88 15.56 -38.51 0.15
C TYR A 88 16.03 -37.33 1.01
N LEU A 89 17.23 -36.82 0.76
CA LEU A 89 17.77 -35.65 1.47
C LEU A 89 16.97 -34.37 1.20
N ASP A 90 16.46 -34.19 -0.01
CA ASP A 90 15.72 -32.99 -0.40
C ASP A 90 14.28 -32.97 0.13
N LEU A 91 13.71 -34.15 0.37
CA LEU A 91 12.44 -34.32 1.08
C LEU A 91 12.58 -33.99 2.58
N CYS A 92 13.70 -34.36 3.20
CA CYS A 92 13.92 -34.13 4.63
C CYS A 92 14.41 -32.72 4.97
N LYS A 93 15.05 -32.01 4.02
CA LYS A 93 15.61 -30.66 4.23
C LYS A 93 14.60 -29.65 4.80
N PRO A 94 13.37 -29.49 4.26
CA PRO A 94 12.40 -28.56 4.82
C PRO A 94 12.04 -28.90 6.27
N LEU A 95 11.89 -30.20 6.57
CA LEU A 95 11.59 -30.71 7.90
C LEU A 95 12.71 -30.41 8.90
N LEU A 96 13.97 -30.63 8.51
CA LEU A 96 15.12 -30.27 9.34
C LEU A 96 15.21 -28.76 9.59
N MET A 97 14.95 -27.94 8.57
CA MET A 97 14.97 -26.47 8.68
C MET A 97 13.85 -25.96 9.59
N LEU A 98 12.68 -26.61 9.60
CA LEU A 98 11.62 -26.34 10.59
C LEU A 98 12.14 -26.55 12.01
N PHE A 99 12.72 -27.71 12.32
CA PHE A 99 13.26 -27.98 13.65
C PHE A 99 14.34 -26.97 14.06
N MET A 100 15.27 -26.65 13.16
CA MET A 100 16.29 -25.63 13.41
C MET A 100 15.67 -24.27 13.74
N SER A 101 14.61 -23.86 13.03
CA SER A 101 13.92 -22.60 13.32
C SER A 101 13.26 -22.57 14.70
N VAL A 102 12.73 -23.71 15.18
CA VAL A 102 12.17 -23.84 16.54
C VAL A 102 13.26 -23.63 17.59
N PHE A 103 14.41 -24.30 17.44
CA PHE A 103 15.55 -24.15 18.36
C PHE A 103 16.09 -22.71 18.38
N ILE A 104 16.25 -22.10 17.22
CA ILE A 104 16.69 -20.71 17.09
C ILE A 104 15.71 -19.79 17.83
N CYS A 105 14.40 -19.96 17.61
CA CYS A 105 13.38 -19.13 18.23
C CYS A 105 13.35 -19.27 19.76
N TYR A 106 13.45 -20.50 20.28
CA TYR A 106 13.57 -20.76 21.72
C TYR A 106 14.79 -20.07 22.33
N TYR A 107 15.94 -20.12 21.65
CA TYR A 107 17.16 -19.47 22.11
C TYR A 107 17.03 -17.94 22.12
N PHE A 108 16.42 -17.35 21.08
CA PHE A 108 16.16 -15.91 21.01
C PHE A 108 15.19 -15.39 22.08
N PHE A 109 14.24 -16.20 22.56
CA PHE A 109 13.34 -15.78 23.63
C PHE A 109 13.93 -15.90 25.03
N ASN A 110 14.86 -16.83 25.23
CA ASN A 110 15.48 -17.02 26.54
C ASN A 110 16.71 -16.13 26.75
N LEU A 111 17.30 -15.61 25.67
CA LEU A 111 18.39 -14.66 25.76
C LEU A 111 17.87 -13.25 25.55
N ASP A 112 18.17 -12.36 26.50
CA ASP A 112 18.01 -10.91 26.35
C ASP A 112 19.05 -10.35 25.36
N ILE A 113 18.90 -10.70 24.08
CA ILE A 113 19.78 -10.23 23.03
C ILE A 113 19.36 -8.80 22.64
N SER A 114 20.21 -7.83 22.96
CA SER A 114 20.10 -6.45 22.49
C SER A 114 20.47 -6.36 21.01
N ILE A 115 19.57 -6.80 20.14
CA ILE A 115 19.76 -6.72 18.69
C ILE A 115 19.78 -5.25 18.25
N ASN A 116 20.64 -4.93 17.29
CA ASN A 116 20.73 -3.61 16.66
C ASN A 116 19.36 -3.16 16.15
N MET A 117 18.80 -2.14 16.81
CA MET A 117 17.40 -1.72 16.68
C MET A 117 17.04 -1.25 15.26
N ASN A 118 17.99 -0.86 14.42
CA ASN A 118 17.71 -0.23 13.14
C ASN A 118 17.13 -1.20 12.09
N LEU A 119 17.68 -2.41 11.98
CA LEU A 119 17.13 -3.44 11.09
C LEU A 119 15.73 -3.88 11.56
N PHE A 120 15.55 -4.02 12.86
CA PHE A 120 14.25 -4.38 13.43
C PHE A 120 13.20 -3.28 13.20
N LYS A 121 13.58 -2.00 13.40
CA LYS A 121 12.74 -0.85 13.07
C LYS A 121 12.35 -0.86 11.59
N PHE A 122 13.29 -1.11 10.69
CA PHE A 122 13.02 -1.17 9.26
C PHE A 122 12.02 -2.28 8.89
N ILE A 123 12.22 -3.50 9.41
CA ILE A 123 11.29 -4.63 9.21
C ILE A 123 9.92 -4.31 9.82
N SER A 124 9.88 -3.72 11.01
CA SER A 124 8.63 -3.35 11.70
C SER A 124 7.80 -2.30 10.95
N LEU A 125 8.45 -1.45 10.15
CA LEU A 125 7.81 -0.45 9.29
C LEU A 125 7.35 -1.04 7.95
N MET A 126 7.15 -2.36 7.86
CA MET A 126 6.89 -3.09 6.62
C MET A 126 7.88 -2.71 5.52
N TRP A 127 9.17 -2.73 5.85
CA TRP A 127 10.26 -2.39 4.92
C TRP A 127 10.19 -0.93 4.41
N GLY A 128 9.48 -0.05 5.13
CA GLY A 128 9.25 1.34 4.73
C GLY A 128 8.23 1.50 3.59
N MET A 129 7.57 0.43 3.13
CA MET A 129 6.63 0.50 2.02
C MET A 129 5.47 1.47 2.29
N ASN A 130 4.97 1.48 3.53
CA ASN A 130 3.90 2.41 3.92
C ASN A 130 4.36 3.88 3.80
N LEU A 131 5.63 4.17 4.12
CA LEU A 131 6.21 5.52 3.98
C LEU A 131 6.38 5.91 2.51
N ILE A 132 6.83 4.96 1.67
CA ILE A 132 6.97 5.19 0.23
C ILE A 132 5.61 5.45 -0.42
N ILE A 133 4.62 4.61 -0.14
CA ILE A 133 3.26 4.74 -0.69
C ILE A 133 2.62 6.05 -0.26
N SER A 134 2.72 6.41 1.03
CA SER A 134 2.20 7.68 1.53
C SER A 134 2.90 8.90 0.90
N TYR A 135 4.22 8.82 0.66
CA TYR A 135 4.94 9.87 -0.05
C TYR A 135 4.47 10.02 -1.50
N ILE A 136 4.34 8.91 -2.23
CA ILE A 136 3.84 8.91 -3.61
C ILE A 136 2.44 9.52 -3.67
N ASN A 137 1.54 9.10 -2.77
CA ASN A 137 0.19 9.65 -2.68
C ASN A 137 0.21 11.16 -2.40
N GLY A 138 1.10 11.63 -1.51
CA GLY A 138 1.27 13.04 -1.22
C GLY A 138 1.78 13.86 -2.41
N VAL A 139 2.69 13.30 -3.22
CA VAL A 139 3.17 13.93 -4.45
C VAL A 139 2.05 14.04 -5.48
N ILE A 140 1.30 12.95 -5.71
CA ILE A 140 0.15 12.94 -6.63
C ILE A 140 -0.88 13.99 -6.21
N TYR A 141 -1.18 14.08 -4.91
CA TYR A 141 -2.13 15.07 -4.39
C TYR A 141 -1.66 16.51 -4.64
N LYS A 142 -0.37 16.80 -4.46
CA LYS A 142 0.21 18.11 -4.77
C LYS A 142 0.12 18.44 -6.26
N PHE A 143 0.34 17.46 -7.15
CA PHE A 143 0.16 17.65 -8.58
C PHE A 143 -1.29 17.94 -8.94
N MET A 144 -2.25 17.23 -8.35
CA MET A 144 -3.68 17.50 -8.57
C MET A 144 -4.07 18.90 -8.11
N LEU A 145 -3.58 19.36 -6.96
CA LEU A 145 -3.82 20.72 -6.50
C LEU A 145 -3.23 21.78 -7.43
N LYS A 146 -1.99 21.59 -7.91
CA LYS A 146 -1.38 22.51 -8.89
C LYS A 146 -2.18 22.57 -10.19
N PHE A 147 -2.58 21.41 -10.70
CA PHE A 147 -3.39 21.32 -11.91
C PHE A 147 -4.72 22.06 -11.77
N LEU A 148 -5.41 21.89 -10.64
CA LEU A 148 -6.66 22.60 -10.34
C LEU A 148 -6.44 24.11 -10.27
N VAL A 149 -5.40 24.58 -9.58
CA VAL A 149 -5.12 26.03 -9.48
C VAL A 149 -4.72 26.62 -10.83
N GLU A 150 -3.82 25.98 -11.57
CA GLU A 150 -3.32 26.48 -12.85
C GLU A 150 -4.40 26.49 -13.94
N LEU A 151 -5.27 25.47 -13.99
CA LEU A 151 -6.33 25.42 -14.99
C LEU A 151 -7.57 26.21 -14.59
N ASP A 152 -8.11 25.98 -13.39
CA ASP A 152 -9.40 26.57 -13.01
C ASP A 152 -9.29 28.03 -12.62
N LYS A 153 -8.14 28.48 -12.09
CA LYS A 153 -7.94 29.87 -11.64
C LYS A 153 -6.90 30.64 -12.45
N GLY A 154 -5.94 29.96 -13.07
CA GLY A 154 -4.92 30.59 -13.89
C GLY A 154 -5.41 30.82 -15.31
N TRP A 155 -5.38 29.75 -16.10
CA TRP A 155 -5.57 29.82 -17.54
C TRP A 155 -7.00 30.18 -17.94
N SER A 156 -8.00 29.59 -17.30
CA SER A 156 -9.40 29.85 -17.64
C SER A 156 -9.80 31.31 -17.32
N GLU A 157 -9.44 31.82 -16.14
CA GLU A 157 -9.75 33.18 -15.71
C GLU A 157 -8.92 34.22 -16.48
N GLU A 158 -7.61 34.01 -16.68
CA GLU A 158 -6.80 34.94 -17.49
C GLU A 158 -7.27 34.98 -18.94
N PHE A 159 -7.68 33.84 -19.51
CA PHE A 159 -8.20 33.82 -20.87
C PHE A 159 -9.54 34.55 -20.97
N LEU A 160 -10.49 34.28 -20.08
CA LEU A 160 -11.81 34.94 -20.06
C LEU A 160 -11.71 36.44 -19.74
N LEU A 161 -11.04 36.81 -18.64
CA LEU A 161 -10.88 38.20 -18.21
C LEU A 161 -9.96 38.97 -19.16
N GLY A 162 -8.93 38.33 -19.71
CA GLY A 162 -8.03 38.92 -20.70
C GLY A 162 -8.75 39.27 -22.01
N ILE A 163 -9.63 38.38 -22.49
CA ILE A 163 -10.49 38.63 -23.66
C ILE A 163 -11.49 39.74 -23.34
N LEU A 164 -12.20 39.66 -22.21
CA LEU A 164 -13.16 40.69 -21.80
C LEU A 164 -12.52 42.07 -21.67
N LYS A 165 -11.35 42.17 -21.04
CA LYS A 165 -10.61 43.43 -20.89
C LYS A 165 -10.19 44.00 -22.24
N LYS A 166 -9.74 43.16 -23.18
CA LYS A 166 -9.42 43.58 -24.54
C LYS A 166 -10.66 44.07 -25.29
N LEU A 167 -11.79 43.38 -25.18
CA LEU A 167 -13.05 43.77 -25.80
C LEU A 167 -13.57 45.11 -25.27
N ILE A 168 -13.56 45.31 -23.95
CA ILE A 168 -13.96 46.57 -23.31
C ILE A 168 -13.05 47.72 -23.77
N LYS A 169 -11.73 47.49 -23.86
CA LYS A 169 -10.80 48.54 -24.30
C LYS A 169 -10.98 48.90 -25.78
N LEU A 170 -11.34 47.93 -26.62
CA LEU A 170 -11.69 48.14 -28.02
C LEU A 170 -12.97 48.97 -28.18
N SER A 171 -14.02 48.69 -27.40
CA SER A 171 -15.26 49.46 -27.46
C SER A 171 -15.09 50.91 -26.99
N PHE A 172 -14.29 51.16 -25.96
CA PHE A 172 -13.95 52.52 -25.52
C PHE A 172 -13.12 53.29 -26.55
N ASN A 173 -12.16 52.65 -27.23
CA ASN A 173 -11.40 53.30 -28.29
C ASN A 173 -12.28 53.67 -29.50
N LEU A 174 -13.23 52.82 -29.87
CA LEU A 174 -14.21 53.14 -30.92
C LEU A 174 -15.07 54.36 -30.54
N LEU A 175 -15.55 54.42 -29.30
CA LEU A 175 -16.32 55.58 -28.80
C LEU A 175 -15.54 56.89 -28.88
N ASN A 176 -14.24 56.88 -28.52
CA ASN A 176 -13.40 58.08 -28.62
C ASN A 176 -13.21 58.57 -30.08
N ILE A 177 -13.12 57.66 -31.04
CA ILE A 177 -13.06 58.03 -32.46
C ILE A 177 -14.34 58.77 -32.87
N TYR A 178 -15.52 58.27 -32.44
CA TYR A 178 -16.80 58.93 -32.75
C TYR A 178 -16.98 60.28 -32.07
N PHE A 179 -16.47 60.49 -30.84
CA PHE A 179 -16.53 61.80 -30.18
C PHE A 179 -15.80 62.89 -30.97
N ASN A 180 -14.66 62.57 -31.59
CA ASN A 180 -13.94 63.52 -32.44
C ASN A 180 -14.70 63.86 -33.72
N TYR A 181 -15.38 62.88 -34.33
CA TYR A 181 -16.24 63.13 -35.49
C TYR A 181 -17.45 63.99 -35.15
N ILE A 182 -18.09 63.77 -33.99
CA ILE A 182 -19.20 64.61 -33.53
C ILE A 182 -18.73 66.05 -33.31
N TYR A 183 -17.57 66.26 -32.66
CA TYR A 183 -17.00 67.60 -32.48
C TYR A 183 -16.70 68.29 -33.81
N MET A 184 -16.13 67.56 -34.78
CA MET A 184 -15.91 68.05 -36.15
C MET A 184 -17.22 68.47 -36.83
N ILE A 185 -18.28 67.66 -36.74
CA ILE A 185 -19.59 67.99 -37.32
C ILE A 185 -20.16 69.26 -36.67
N VAL A 186 -20.05 69.40 -35.35
CA VAL A 186 -20.51 70.61 -34.62
C VAL A 186 -19.74 71.85 -35.06
N ILE A 187 -18.41 71.75 -35.22
CA ILE A 187 -17.59 72.87 -35.72
C ILE A 187 -18.00 73.26 -37.15
N ILE A 188 -18.14 72.29 -38.06
CA ILE A 188 -18.56 72.55 -39.45
C ILE A 188 -19.96 73.19 -39.49
N TRP A 189 -20.89 72.73 -38.66
CA TRP A 189 -22.24 73.28 -38.59
C TRP A 189 -22.25 74.71 -38.02
N SER A 190 -21.40 74.98 -37.00
CA SER A 190 -21.25 76.33 -36.46
C SER A 190 -20.68 77.33 -37.47
N LEU A 191 -19.78 76.89 -38.36
CA LEU A 191 -19.24 77.70 -39.45
C LEU A 191 -20.30 77.99 -40.53
N PHE A 192 -21.19 77.04 -40.82
CA PHE A 192 -22.29 77.23 -41.77
C PHE A 192 -23.34 78.23 -41.30
N ILE A 193 -23.58 78.33 -39.99
CA ILE A 193 -24.51 79.32 -39.40
C ILE A 193 -23.92 80.74 -39.46
N MET A 194 -22.61 80.88 -39.58
CA MET A 194 -21.92 82.18 -39.68
C MET A 194 -21.79 82.73 -41.10
N ILE A 195 -22.12 81.94 -42.12
CA ILE A 195 -22.19 82.38 -43.54
C ILE A 195 -23.61 82.85 -43.85
#